data_AF-A0AA97HZA3-F1
#
_entry.id   AF-A0AA97HZA3-F1
#
_cell.length_a   1.000
_cell.length_b   1.000
_cell.length_c   1.000
_cell.angle_alpha   90.00
_cell.angle_beta   90.00
_cell.angle_gamma   90.00
#
_symmetry.space_group_name_H-M   'P 1'
#
loop_
_entity.id
_entity.type
_entity.pdbx_description
1 polymer ?
#
loop_
_entity_poly.entity_id
_entity_poly.type
_entity_poly.pdbx_seq_one_letter_code
_entity_poly.pdbx_strand_id
1 'polypeptide(L)'
;MTKKEIIKRQKEIKVRLTEAEHQALLERMTGGELATWIRNTCLDEKPNKRRNYKAADPQLLAALGRIGGNLNQIARQVNTVESDIEKLRAFAELAVIREQLQGILANYDC
;
A
#
# COMPACT_ATOMS: atom_id res chain seq x y z
N MET A 1 16.94 7.33 7.66
CA MET A 1 16.33 6.51 6.60
C MET A 1 17.45 5.92 5.76
N THR A 2 17.80 4.65 5.94
CA THR A 2 18.86 4.00 5.17
C THR A 2 18.32 3.63 3.79
N LYS A 3 18.86 4.29 2.75
CA LYS A 3 18.63 3.93 1.34
C LYS A 3 19.05 2.47 1.17
N LYS A 4 18.10 1.56 0.95
CA LYS A 4 18.42 0.21 0.46
C LYS A 4 18.97 0.38 -0.96
N GLU A 5 20.26 0.15 -1.14
CA GLU A 5 20.83 0.03 -2.48
C GLU A 5 20.16 -1.14 -3.21
N ILE A 6 19.54 -0.83 -4.35
CA ILE A 6 18.95 -1.83 -5.23
C ILE A 6 20.11 -2.48 -5.98
N ILE A 7 20.63 -3.58 -5.45
CA ILE A 7 21.67 -4.38 -6.11
C ILE A 7 21.05 -5.01 -7.38
N LYS A 8 21.43 -4.48 -8.54
CA LYS A 8 21.00 -5.01 -9.85
C LYS A 8 21.79 -6.28 -10.18
N ARG A 9 21.11 -7.31 -10.66
CA ARG A 9 21.72 -8.57 -11.13
C ARG A 9 22.28 -8.33 -12.54
N GLN A 10 23.57 -8.56 -12.72
CA GLN A 10 24.29 -8.29 -13.98
C GLN A 10 24.78 -9.56 -14.70
N LYS A 11 24.76 -10.72 -14.02
CA LYS A 11 25.22 -12.01 -14.58
C LYS A 11 24.04 -12.83 -15.07
N GLU A 12 24.19 -13.45 -16.24
CA GLU A 12 23.20 -14.35 -16.85
C GLU A 12 23.72 -15.79 -16.94
N ILE A 13 22.81 -16.77 -16.92
CA ILE A 13 23.10 -18.20 -17.14
C ILE A 13 22.22 -18.65 -18.30
N LYS A 14 22.83 -19.15 -19.39
CA LYS A 14 22.11 -19.72 -20.54
C LYS A 14 22.15 -21.25 -20.46
N VAL A 15 20.97 -21.86 -20.42
CA VAL A 15 20.79 -23.33 -20.41
C VAL A 15 20.06 -23.72 -21.69
N ARG A 16 20.62 -24.66 -22.44
CA ARG A 16 19.92 -25.28 -23.59
C ARG A 16 19.12 -26.46 -23.06
N LEU A 17 17.86 -26.54 -23.47
CA LEU A 17 16.91 -27.55 -23.04
C LEU A 17 16.34 -28.24 -24.29
N THR A 18 16.04 -29.51 -24.18
CA THR A 18 15.12 -30.20 -25.07
C THR A 18 13.68 -29.83 -24.74
N GLU A 19 12.74 -30.07 -25.67
CA GLU A 19 11.31 -29.76 -25.46
C GLU A 19 10.75 -30.49 -24.22
N ALA A 20 11.13 -31.75 -24.03
CA ALA A 20 10.70 -32.56 -22.88
C ALA A 20 11.22 -32.01 -21.55
N GLU A 21 12.46 -31.52 -21.51
CA GLU A 21 13.04 -30.92 -20.31
C GLU A 21 12.39 -29.58 -19.99
N HIS A 22 12.09 -28.76 -21.01
CA HIS A 22 11.39 -27.50 -20.84
C HIS A 22 9.98 -27.72 -20.27
N GLN A 23 9.24 -28.69 -20.81
CA GLN A 23 7.91 -29.05 -20.31
C GLN A 23 7.95 -29.58 -18.87
N ALA A 24 8.92 -30.45 -18.55
CA ALA A 24 9.09 -30.96 -17.19
C ALA A 24 9.42 -29.84 -16.17
N LEU A 25 10.12 -28.78 -16.61
CA LEU A 25 10.39 -27.61 -15.77
C LEU A 25 9.13 -26.77 -15.55
N LEU A 26 8.30 -26.59 -16.56
CA LEU A 26 7.01 -25.89 -16.43
C LEU A 26 6.04 -26.63 -15.51
N GLU A 27 5.99 -27.97 -15.59
CA GLU A 27 5.11 -28.79 -14.74
C GLU A 27 5.55 -28.79 -13.26
N ARG A 28 6.86 -28.76 -13.01
CA ARG A 28 7.42 -28.70 -11.64
C ARG A 28 7.38 -27.31 -11.04
N MET A 29 7.11 -26.29 -11.84
CA MET A 29 7.11 -24.91 -11.39
C MET A 29 5.97 -24.64 -10.42
N THR A 30 6.33 -24.33 -9.18
CA THR A 30 5.39 -23.93 -8.14
C THR A 30 5.37 -22.41 -8.01
N GLY A 31 4.52 -21.72 -8.76
CA GLY A 31 4.28 -20.28 -8.60
C GLY A 31 4.41 -19.44 -9.87
N GLY A 32 5.11 -18.30 -9.76
CA GLY A 32 5.05 -17.16 -10.69
C GLY A 32 5.76 -17.33 -12.04
N GLU A 33 7.06 -17.03 -12.12
CA GLU A 33 7.84 -17.07 -13.36
C GLU A 33 8.92 -18.15 -13.28
N LEU A 34 9.20 -18.86 -14.38
CA LEU A 34 10.16 -19.97 -14.43
C LEU A 34 11.56 -19.55 -13.96
N ALA A 35 12.05 -18.37 -14.38
CA ALA A 35 13.34 -17.85 -13.96
C ALA A 35 13.42 -17.61 -12.44
N THR A 36 12.32 -17.16 -11.83
CA THR A 36 12.23 -16.97 -10.37
C THR A 36 12.21 -18.30 -9.65
N TRP A 37 11.46 -19.29 -10.17
CA TRP A 37 11.41 -20.63 -9.61
C TRP A 37 12.77 -21.34 -9.69
N ILE A 38 13.41 -21.36 -10.87
CA ILE A 38 14.76 -21.93 -11.04
C ILE A 38 15.75 -21.33 -10.06
N ARG A 39 15.72 -20.01 -9.88
CA ARG A 39 16.59 -19.31 -8.93
C ARG A 39 16.36 -19.78 -7.49
N ASN A 40 15.10 -19.81 -7.04
CA ASN A 40 14.77 -20.25 -5.68
C ASN A 40 15.17 -21.70 -5.46
N THR A 41 14.94 -22.58 -6.46
CA THR A 41 15.29 -23.99 -6.41
C THR A 41 16.81 -24.22 -6.41
N CYS A 42 17.58 -23.48 -7.22
CA CYS A 42 19.03 -23.67 -7.33
C CYS A 42 19.85 -22.97 -6.24
N LEU A 43 19.33 -21.91 -5.61
CA LEU A 43 20.04 -21.12 -4.60
C LEU A 43 19.47 -21.29 -3.18
N ASP A 44 18.45 -22.14 -3.00
CA ASP A 44 17.66 -22.29 -1.76
C ASP A 44 17.18 -20.93 -1.20
N GLU A 45 16.98 -19.96 -2.09
CA GLU A 45 16.44 -18.65 -1.74
C GLU A 45 14.96 -18.86 -1.40
N LYS A 46 14.64 -18.85 -0.10
CA LYS A 46 13.24 -18.86 0.38
C LYS A 46 12.47 -17.79 -0.39
N PRO A 47 11.36 -18.14 -1.09
CA PRO A 47 10.61 -17.18 -1.86
C PRO A 47 10.28 -16.01 -0.95
N ASN A 48 10.67 -14.81 -1.40
CA ASN A 48 10.43 -13.59 -0.65
C ASN A 48 8.93 -13.56 -0.38
N LYS A 49 8.52 -13.80 0.88
CA LYS A 49 7.11 -13.91 1.26
C LYS A 49 6.45 -12.65 0.74
N ARG A 50 5.68 -12.76 -0.36
CA ARG A 50 4.77 -11.69 -0.75
C ARG A 50 3.98 -11.43 0.52
N ARG A 51 4.12 -10.23 1.08
CA ARG A 51 3.32 -9.85 2.24
C ARG A 51 1.89 -9.99 1.77
N ASN A 52 1.24 -11.08 2.19
CA ASN A 52 -0.19 -11.24 2.06
C ASN A 52 -0.78 -10.24 3.04
N TYR A 53 -0.88 -9.00 2.59
CA TYR A 53 -1.75 -8.04 3.24
C TYR A 53 -3.15 -8.64 3.16
N LYS A 54 -3.82 -8.76 4.31
CA LYS A 54 -5.24 -9.09 4.30
C LYS A 54 -5.92 -8.04 3.41
N ALA A 55 -6.72 -8.48 2.45
CA ALA A 55 -7.51 -7.56 1.66
C ALA A 55 -8.43 -6.80 2.62
N ALA A 56 -8.18 -5.50 2.78
CA ALA A 56 -9.05 -4.64 3.54
C ALA A 56 -10.36 -4.47 2.76
N ASP A 57 -11.48 -4.34 3.48
CA ASP A 57 -12.77 -4.09 2.87
C ASP A 57 -12.69 -2.87 1.92
N PRO A 58 -13.01 -3.02 0.62
CA PRO A 58 -13.02 -1.93 -0.34
C PRO A 58 -13.88 -0.74 0.10
N GLN A 59 -14.99 -0.98 0.80
CA GLN A 59 -15.88 0.07 1.28
C GLN A 59 -15.23 0.89 2.40
N LEU A 60 -14.49 0.22 3.30
CA LEU A 60 -13.71 0.87 4.34
C LEU A 60 -12.58 1.72 3.75
N LEU A 61 -11.87 1.20 2.74
CA LEU A 61 -10.82 1.95 2.04
C LEU A 61 -11.39 3.18 1.32
N ALA A 62 -12.55 3.05 0.67
CA ALA A 62 -13.22 4.17 0.03
C ALA A 62 -13.70 5.23 1.03
N ALA A 63 -14.20 4.81 2.20
CA ALA A 63 -14.58 5.72 3.28
C ALA A 63 -13.36 6.48 3.83
N LEU A 64 -12.26 5.78 4.10
CA LEU A 64 -11.00 6.39 4.53
C LEU A 64 -10.43 7.35 3.49
N GLY A 65 -10.50 6.98 2.20
CA GLY A 65 -10.09 7.84 1.10
C GLY A 65 -10.89 9.15 1.04
N ARG A 66 -12.21 9.09 1.24
CA ARG A 66 -13.08 10.28 1.31
C ARG A 66 -12.72 11.17 2.50
N ILE A 67 -12.49 10.58 3.67
CA ILE A 67 -12.07 11.33 4.88
C ILE A 67 -10.73 12.03 4.63
N GLY A 68 -9.74 11.31 4.09
CA GLY A 68 -8.44 11.88 3.75
C GLY A 68 -8.52 12.99 2.70
N GLY A 69 -9.38 12.83 1.70
CA GLY A 69 -9.65 13.85 0.68
C GLY A 69 -10.21 15.14 1.28
N ASN A 70 -11.21 15.03 2.15
CA ASN A 70 -11.81 16.18 2.84
C ASN A 70 -10.80 16.89 3.75
N LEU A 71 -10.00 16.13 4.53
CA LEU A 71 -8.91 16.68 5.34
C LEU A 71 -7.90 17.46 4.51
N ASN A 72 -7.52 16.93 3.35
CA ASN A 72 -6.57 17.60 2.47
C ASN A 72 -7.15 18.88 1.85
N GLN A 73 -8.45 18.92 1.54
CA GLN A 73 -9.11 20.14 1.07
C GLN A 73 -9.14 21.22 2.17
N ILE A 74 -9.48 20.85 3.40
CA ILE A 74 -9.45 21.76 4.55
C ILE A 74 -8.02 22.30 4.77
N ALA A 75 -7.02 21.43 4.77
CA ALA A 75 -5.63 21.83 4.95
C ALA A 75 -5.17 22.81 3.86
N ARG A 76 -5.54 22.57 2.59
CA ARG A 76 -5.24 23.49 1.49
C ARG A 76 -5.93 24.84 1.68
N GLN A 77 -7.21 24.84 2.03
CA GLN A 77 -7.96 26.08 2.24
C GLN A 77 -7.38 26.92 3.37
N VAL A 78 -7.05 26.29 4.51
CA VAL A 78 -6.39 26.97 5.65
C VAL A 78 -5.04 27.56 5.23
N ASN A 79 -4.29 26.87 4.37
CA ASN A 79 -3.00 27.37 3.86
C ASN A 79 -3.14 28.53 2.86
N THR A 80 -4.32 28.72 2.24
CA THR A 80 -4.58 29.84 1.32
C THR A 80 -5.13 31.09 1.98
N VAL A 81 -5.63 30.99 3.21
CA VAL A 81 -6.13 32.12 3.98
C VAL A 81 -4.93 32.86 4.56
N GLU A 82 -4.74 34.14 4.23
CA GLU A 82 -3.68 34.96 4.82
C GLU A 82 -4.09 35.58 6.16
N SER A 83 -5.39 35.84 6.36
CA SER A 83 -5.96 36.44 7.57
C SER A 83 -6.00 35.46 8.74
N ASP A 84 -5.27 35.77 9.81
CA ASP A 84 -5.23 34.94 11.02
C ASP A 84 -6.58 34.87 11.75
N ILE A 85 -7.43 35.90 11.61
CA ILE A 85 -8.80 35.92 12.16
C ILE A 85 -9.69 34.90 11.44
N GLU A 86 -9.55 34.78 10.12
CA GLU A 86 -10.33 33.83 9.33
C GLU A 86 -9.87 32.38 9.58
N LYS A 87 -8.57 32.16 9.76
CA LYS A 87 -8.04 30.86 10.22
C LYS A 87 -8.62 30.49 11.57
N LEU A 88 -8.60 31.39 12.55
CA LEU A 88 -9.16 31.17 13.89
C LEU A 88 -10.64 30.81 13.83
N ARG A 89 -11.44 31.50 13.00
CA ARG A 89 -12.84 31.15 12.77
C ARG A 89 -12.99 29.75 12.17
N ALA A 90 -12.23 29.41 11.13
CA ALA A 90 -12.28 28.09 10.51
C ALA A 90 -11.90 26.97 11.51
N PHE A 91 -10.90 27.19 12.36
CA PHE A 91 -10.52 26.25 13.41
C PHE A 91 -11.62 26.10 14.48
N ALA A 92 -12.28 27.18 14.87
CA ALA A 92 -13.39 27.14 15.83
C ALA A 92 -14.57 26.31 15.30
N GLU A 93 -14.98 26.55 14.05
CA GLU A 93 -16.05 25.77 13.39
C GLU A 93 -15.70 24.29 13.28
N LEU A 94 -14.45 23.96 12.91
CA LEU A 94 -13.99 22.56 12.85
C LEU A 94 -13.99 21.89 14.24
N ALA A 95 -13.67 22.63 15.30
CA ALA A 95 -13.72 22.12 16.67
C ALA A 95 -15.16 21.81 17.11
N VAL A 96 -16.12 22.66 16.77
CA VAL A 96 -17.55 22.44 17.03
C VAL A 96 -18.06 21.21 16.29
N ILE A 97 -17.74 21.08 14.99
CA ILE A 97 -18.12 19.90 14.20
C ILE A 97 -17.54 18.61 14.81
N ARG A 98 -16.29 18.65 15.28
CA ARG A 98 -15.65 17.50 15.95
C ARG A 98 -16.40 17.10 17.23
N GLU A 99 -16.79 18.07 18.05
CA GLU A 99 -17.52 17.82 19.29
C GLU A 99 -18.91 17.23 19.03
N GLN A 100 -19.64 17.77 18.05
CA GLN A 100 -20.94 17.22 17.62
C GLN A 100 -20.82 15.79 17.10
N LEU A 101 -19.79 15.50 16.27
CA LEU A 101 -19.53 14.16 15.78
C LEU A 101 -19.18 13.18 16.91
N GLN A 102 -18.38 13.61 17.89
CA GLN A 102 -18.10 12.81 19.09
C GLN A 102 -19.36 12.51 19.89
N GLY A 103 -20.27 13.48 20.04
CA GLY A 103 -21.57 13.26 20.66
C GLY A 103 -22.43 12.25 19.91
N ILE A 104 -22.46 12.31 18.58
CA ILE A 104 -23.18 11.32 17.75
C ILE A 104 -22.57 9.92 17.89
N LEU A 105 -21.23 9.81 17.84
CA LEU A 105 -20.52 8.53 18.03
C LEU A 105 -20.82 7.92 19.40
N ALA A 106 -20.75 8.72 20.47
CA ALA A 106 -21.05 8.26 21.82
C ALA A 106 -22.50 7.76 21.99
N ASN A 107 -23.44 8.32 21.22
CA ASN A 107 -24.84 7.87 21.21
C ASN A 107 -25.08 6.64 20.32
N TYR A 108 -24.17 6.34 19.38
CA TYR A 108 -24.27 5.20 18.47
C TYR A 108 -23.71 3.90 19.06
N ASP A 109 -22.80 4.03 20.03
CA ASP A 109 -22.22 2.90 20.80
C ASP A 109 -23.12 2.45 21.98
N CYS A 110 -24.38 2.94 22.04
CA CYS A 110 -25.42 2.59 23.01
C CYS A 110 -26.42 1.55 22.46
#